data_AF-A0A973DJQ1-F1
#
_entry.id   AF-A0A973DJQ1-F1
#
_cell.length_a   1.000
_cell.length_b   1.000
_cell.length_c   1.000
_cell.angle_alpha   90.00
_cell.angle_beta   90.00
_cell.angle_gamma   90.00
#
_symmetry.space_group_name_H-M   'P 1'
#
loop_
_entity.id
_entity.type
_entity.pdbx_description
1 polymer ?
#
loop_
_entity_poly.entity_id
_entity_poly.type
_entity_poly.pdbx_seq_one_letter_code
_entity_poly.pdbx_strand_id
1 'polypeptide(L)'
;MLAKIKYLDFLQRRKIVHQILLVNGKFSSKSKMMNAQQLNQIESHGIEVACHTVDHPILSLLNKYQQHEQIIDGKLQLEVMLNKTINGFAYPNGKWKKDYNEVSLAILKQAKFDYAVTTKQGISTPHTDFLQLNRYTPWNKDILKFHTRLLINTVTNHG
;
A
#
# COMPACT_ATOMS: atom_id res chain seq x y z
N MET A 1 -21.79 -6.17 -7.61
CA MET A 1 -21.74 -4.71 -7.85
C MET A 1 -20.45 -4.08 -7.33
N LEU A 2 -20.13 -4.20 -6.03
CA LEU A 2 -18.95 -3.59 -5.41
C LEU A 2 -17.59 -4.04 -5.97
N ALA A 3 -17.43 -5.33 -6.30
CA ALA A 3 -16.17 -5.86 -6.84
C ALA A 3 -15.78 -5.24 -8.20
N LYS A 4 -16.76 -4.83 -9.02
CA LYS A 4 -16.52 -4.19 -10.32
C LYS A 4 -16.04 -2.73 -10.16
N ILE A 5 -16.48 -2.04 -9.11
CA ILE A 5 -16.13 -0.64 -8.81
C ILE A 5 -14.66 -0.51 -8.38
N LYS A 6 -14.09 -1.54 -7.75
CA LYS A 6 -12.70 -1.56 -7.26
C LYS A 6 -11.65 -1.40 -8.39
N TYR A 7 -11.99 -1.71 -9.63
CA TYR A 7 -11.07 -1.64 -10.77
C TYR A 7 -11.34 -0.43 -11.67
N LEU A 8 -12.32 0.41 -11.34
CA LEU A 8 -12.56 1.68 -12.05
C LEU A 8 -11.50 2.71 -11.67
N ASP A 9 -11.30 3.68 -12.58
CA ASP A 9 -10.55 4.89 -12.34
C ASP A 9 -11.03 5.62 -11.07
N PHE A 10 -10.12 6.34 -10.40
CA PHE A 10 -10.40 6.98 -9.13
C PHE A 10 -11.55 7.99 -9.20
N LEU A 11 -11.61 8.83 -10.25
CA LEU A 11 -12.66 9.84 -10.38
C LEU A 11 -14.01 9.17 -10.65
N GLN A 12 -14.03 8.13 -11.47
CA GLN A 12 -15.24 7.35 -11.73
C GLN A 12 -15.72 6.64 -10.46
N ARG A 13 -14.80 6.02 -9.70
CA ARG A 13 -15.10 5.39 -8.41
C ARG A 13 -15.69 6.41 -7.43
N ARG A 14 -15.08 7.59 -7.30
CA ARG A 14 -15.59 8.67 -6.43
C ARG A 14 -16.98 9.13 -6.83
N LYS A 15 -17.24 9.32 -8.13
CA LYS A 15 -18.58 9.69 -8.63
C LYS A 15 -19.63 8.65 -8.24
N ILE A 16 -19.34 7.37 -8.45
CA ILE A 16 -20.26 6.27 -8.10
C ILE A 16 -20.47 6.18 -6.58
N VAL A 17 -19.41 6.26 -5.78
CA VAL A 17 -19.51 6.24 -4.32
C VAL A 17 -20.35 7.43 -3.83
N HIS A 18 -20.15 8.62 -4.39
CA HIS A 18 -20.93 9.80 -4.07
C HIS A 18 -22.42 9.62 -4.42
N GLN A 19 -22.74 9.08 -5.60
CA GLN A 19 -24.12 8.75 -5.98
C GLN A 19 -24.77 7.75 -5.02
N ILE A 20 -24.04 6.69 -4.64
CA ILE A 20 -24.54 5.70 -3.66
C ILE A 20 -24.81 6.36 -2.31
N LEU A 21 -23.93 7.25 -1.84
CA LEU A 21 -24.11 7.97 -0.59
C LEU A 21 -25.35 8.87 -0.62
N LEU A 22 -25.56 9.62 -1.70
CA LEU A 22 -26.73 10.46 -1.90
C LEU A 22 -28.04 9.66 -1.87
N VAL A 23 -28.12 8.53 -2.59
CA VAL A 23 -29.32 7.68 -2.63
C VAL A 23 -29.65 7.07 -1.26
N ASN A 24 -28.64 6.87 -0.40
CA ASN A 24 -28.82 6.32 0.95
C ASN A 24 -28.97 7.41 2.03
N GLY A 25 -29.17 8.68 1.66
CA GLY A 25 -29.35 9.78 2.62
C GLY A 25 -28.11 10.08 3.48
N LYS A 26 -26.93 9.61 3.06
CA LYS A 26 -25.66 9.88 3.75
C LYS A 26 -24.91 10.99 3.02
N PHE A 27 -24.80 12.16 3.65
CA PHE A 27 -24.19 13.35 3.03
C PHE A 27 -22.69 13.49 3.30
N SER A 28 -22.20 12.87 4.37
CA SER A 28 -20.76 12.69 4.61
C SER A 28 -20.52 11.51 5.54
N SER A 29 -19.33 10.93 5.45
CA SER A 29 -18.80 10.06 6.49
C SER A 29 -17.60 10.74 7.11
N LYS A 30 -17.50 10.78 8.44
CA LYS A 30 -16.28 11.20 9.13
C LYS A 30 -15.09 10.43 8.55
N SER A 31 -14.03 11.15 8.16
CA SER A 31 -12.83 10.52 7.62
C SER A 31 -12.30 9.50 8.63
N LYS A 32 -12.03 8.28 8.14
CA LYS A 32 -11.39 7.22 8.93
C LYS A 32 -9.86 7.24 8.77
N MET A 33 -9.33 8.17 7.98
CA MET A 33 -7.89 8.32 7.74
C MET A 33 -7.28 9.21 8.82
N MET A 34 -6.00 8.95 9.14
CA MET A 34 -5.23 9.79 10.04
C MET A 34 -4.96 11.16 9.42
N ASN A 35 -4.94 12.20 10.24
CA ASN A 35 -4.46 13.52 9.86
C ASN A 35 -2.96 13.69 10.21
N ALA A 36 -2.34 14.78 9.76
CA ALA A 36 -0.91 15.05 9.97
C ALA A 36 -0.51 15.04 11.47
N GLN A 37 -1.35 15.55 12.37
CA GLN A 37 -1.07 15.52 13.80
C GLN A 37 -1.02 14.09 14.35
N GLN A 38 -1.94 13.23 13.92
CA GLN A 38 -1.97 11.81 14.30
C GLN A 38 -0.79 11.03 13.71
N LEU A 39 -0.38 11.36 12.48
CA LEU A 39 0.82 10.77 11.87
C LEU A 39 2.09 11.14 12.65
N ASN A 40 2.26 12.42 13.01
CA ASN A 40 3.37 12.88 13.85
C ASN A 40 3.36 12.20 15.23
N GLN A 41 2.17 11.97 15.79
CA GLN A 41 2.04 11.27 17.07
C GLN A 41 2.55 9.83 16.98
N ILE A 42 2.14 9.03 16.00
CA ILE A 42 2.61 7.63 15.90
C ILE A 42 4.11 7.55 15.61
N GLU A 43 4.64 8.47 14.80
CA GLU A 43 6.07 8.62 14.54
C GLU A 43 6.86 8.91 15.82
N SER A 44 6.35 9.78 16.70
CA SER A 44 6.99 10.08 17.99
C SER A 44 7.05 8.86 18.93
N HIS A 45 6.28 7.80 18.65
CA HIS A 45 6.31 6.52 19.38
C HIS A 45 7.13 5.45 18.63
N GLY A 46 7.91 5.82 17.61
CA GLY A 46 8.76 4.91 16.86
C GLY A 46 8.03 4.05 15.82
N ILE A 47 6.79 4.40 15.46
CA ILE A 47 6.05 3.72 14.39
C ILE A 47 6.34 4.44 13.07
N GLU A 48 6.94 3.73 12.12
CA GLU A 48 7.26 4.28 10.81
C GLU A 48 6.00 4.52 9.95
N VAL A 49 5.94 5.70 9.32
CA VAL A 49 4.98 6.06 8.27
C VAL A 49 5.65 5.93 6.91
N ALA A 50 5.08 5.09 6.04
CA ALA A 50 5.57 4.80 4.70
C ALA A 50 4.53 5.15 3.61
N CYS A 51 4.99 5.34 2.37
CA CYS A 51 4.14 5.73 1.26
C CYS A 51 3.26 4.57 0.76
N HIS A 52 2.00 4.86 0.41
CA HIS A 52 1.05 3.89 -0.13
C HIS A 52 0.26 4.44 -1.32
N THR A 53 0.91 5.27 -2.15
CA THR A 53 0.31 6.13 -3.19
C THR A 53 -0.64 7.21 -2.65
N VAL A 54 -1.06 8.14 -3.50
CA VAL A 54 -2.03 9.19 -3.15
C VAL A 54 -3.44 8.60 -3.02
N ASP A 55 -3.92 7.92 -4.06
CA ASP A 55 -5.34 7.55 -4.19
C ASP A 55 -5.61 6.03 -4.11
N HIS A 56 -4.59 5.24 -3.81
CA HIS A 56 -4.65 3.78 -3.82
C HIS A 56 -5.18 3.20 -5.16
N PRO A 57 -4.67 3.64 -6.34
CA PRO A 57 -5.02 3.04 -7.62
C PRO A 57 -4.32 1.69 -7.78
N ILE A 58 -4.74 0.95 -8.81
CA ILE A 58 -4.02 -0.23 -9.27
C ILE A 58 -2.97 0.28 -10.25
N LEU A 59 -1.71 0.40 -9.81
CA LEU A 59 -0.63 1.05 -10.57
C LEU A 59 -0.45 0.45 -11.97
N SER A 60 -0.57 -0.87 -12.12
CA SER A 60 -0.46 -1.55 -13.41
C SER A 60 -1.49 -1.11 -14.47
N LEU A 61 -2.62 -0.52 -14.05
CA LEU A 61 -3.66 0.01 -14.95
C LEU A 61 -3.40 1.46 -15.37
N LEU A 62 -2.42 2.12 -14.76
CA LEU A 62 -2.06 3.49 -15.05
C LEU A 62 -0.90 3.55 -16.04
N ASN A 63 -0.88 4.61 -16.85
CA ASN A 63 0.28 4.91 -17.67
C ASN A 63 1.47 5.36 -16.80
N LYS A 64 2.67 5.42 -17.39
CA LYS A 64 3.91 5.75 -16.67
C LYS A 64 3.84 7.10 -15.91
N TYR A 65 3.26 8.13 -16.52
CA TYR A 65 3.16 9.46 -15.92
C TYR A 65 2.23 9.44 -14.71
N GLN A 66 1.07 8.80 -14.84
CA GLN A 66 0.11 8.66 -13.75
C GLN A 66 0.66 7.80 -12.59
N GLN A 67 1.42 6.74 -12.88
CA GLN A 67 2.11 5.99 -11.83
C GLN A 67 3.13 6.86 -11.10
N HIS A 68 3.88 7.68 -11.84
CA HIS A 68 4.87 8.59 -11.28
C HIS A 68 4.24 9.60 -10.33
N GLU A 69 3.18 10.30 -10.74
CA GLU A 69 2.42 11.21 -9.86
C GLU A 69 1.97 10.48 -8.60
N GLN A 70 1.32 9.33 -8.73
CA GLN A 70 0.78 8.58 -7.59
C GLN A 70 1.87 8.15 -6.59
N ILE A 71 3.07 7.81 -7.05
CA ILE A 71 4.18 7.38 -6.19
C ILE A 71 4.92 8.59 -5.59
N ILE A 72 5.29 9.56 -6.43
CA ILE A 72 6.13 10.69 -6.04
C ILE A 72 5.34 11.70 -5.22
N ASP A 73 4.12 12.06 -5.63
CA ASP A 73 3.33 13.03 -4.89
C ASP A 73 2.95 12.45 -3.52
N GLY A 74 2.66 11.15 -3.46
CA GLY A 74 2.41 10.46 -2.19
C GLY A 74 3.63 10.50 -1.25
N LYS A 75 4.85 10.35 -1.80
CA LYS A 75 6.09 10.52 -1.06
C LYS A 75 6.23 11.96 -0.55
N LEU A 76 6.21 12.94 -1.45
CA LEU A 76 6.42 14.36 -1.13
C LEU A 76 5.39 14.90 -0.14
N GLN A 77 4.11 14.51 -0.26
CA GLN A 77 3.08 14.93 0.68
C GLN A 77 3.39 14.44 2.11
N LEU A 78 3.80 13.18 2.27
CA LEU A 78 4.19 12.66 3.58
C LEU A 78 5.48 13.33 4.09
N GLU A 79 6.46 13.55 3.22
CA GLU A 79 7.71 14.23 3.59
C GLU A 79 7.45 15.65 4.10
N VAL A 80 6.54 16.38 3.45
CA VAL A 80 6.11 17.73 3.89
C VAL A 80 5.32 17.66 5.21
N MET A 81 4.41 16.70 5.36
CA MET A 81 3.59 16.57 6.58
C MET A 81 4.39 16.18 7.83
N LEU A 82 5.47 15.42 7.64
CA LEU A 82 6.28 14.86 8.72
C LEU A 82 7.64 15.54 8.88
N ASN A 83 8.03 16.39 7.91
CA ASN A 83 9.35 17.00 7.83
C ASN A 83 10.49 15.96 7.94
N LYS A 84 10.35 14.85 7.21
CA LYS A 84 11.26 13.70 7.21
C LYS A 84 11.31 13.06 5.83
N THR A 85 12.39 12.35 5.52
CA THR A 85 12.47 11.51 4.32
C THR A 85 11.62 10.26 4.46
N ILE A 86 10.90 9.89 3.39
CA ILE A 86 10.10 8.66 3.35
C ILE A 86 10.86 7.57 2.59
N ASN A 87 11.19 6.50 3.33
CA ASN A 87 12.07 5.43 2.87
C ASN A 87 11.32 4.20 2.38
N GLY A 88 10.17 3.90 3.00
CA GLY A 88 9.35 2.74 2.70
C GLY A 88 8.21 3.01 1.71
N PHE A 89 7.83 1.96 0.97
CA PHE A 89 6.64 1.95 0.14
C PHE A 89 5.82 0.65 0.30
N ALA A 90 4.50 0.73 0.19
CA ALA A 90 3.63 -0.44 0.06
C ALA A 90 2.86 -0.37 -1.26
N TYR A 91 2.87 -1.44 -2.04
CA TYR A 91 2.08 -1.47 -3.29
C TYR A 91 0.58 -1.67 -2.98
N PRO A 92 -0.33 -0.83 -3.50
CA PRO A 92 -1.78 -1.07 -3.43
C PRO A 92 -2.13 -2.46 -3.91
N ASN A 93 -2.82 -3.27 -3.08
CA ASN A 93 -3.10 -4.71 -3.26
C ASN A 93 -1.88 -5.64 -3.41
N GLY A 94 -0.77 -5.20 -4.02
CA GLY A 94 0.56 -5.80 -3.91
C GLY A 94 0.85 -7.08 -4.72
N LYS A 95 0.07 -7.42 -5.75
CA LYS A 95 0.37 -8.57 -6.63
C LYS A 95 1.18 -8.15 -7.85
N TRP A 96 2.33 -8.81 -8.07
CA TRP A 96 3.20 -8.58 -9.23
C TRP A 96 2.46 -8.80 -10.56
N LYS A 97 2.72 -7.94 -11.55
CA LYS A 97 2.10 -7.89 -12.89
C LYS A 97 0.58 -7.67 -12.91
N LYS A 98 -0.11 -7.80 -11.78
CA LYS A 98 -1.54 -7.53 -11.65
C LYS A 98 -1.84 -6.17 -11.06
N ASP A 99 -1.14 -5.78 -10.00
CA ASP A 99 -1.40 -4.53 -9.28
C ASP A 99 -0.27 -3.49 -9.45
N TYR A 100 0.95 -3.95 -9.68
CA TYR A 100 2.12 -3.15 -9.99
C TYR A 100 3.01 -3.90 -10.99
N ASN A 101 3.91 -3.20 -11.67
CA ASN A 101 4.73 -3.78 -12.73
C ASN A 101 6.14 -3.16 -12.76
N GLU A 102 6.90 -3.48 -13.81
CA GLU A 102 8.27 -3.02 -14.04
C GLU A 102 8.37 -1.49 -14.07
N VAL A 103 7.32 -0.79 -14.55
CA VAL A 103 7.27 0.69 -14.56
C VAL A 103 7.19 1.22 -13.13
N SER A 104 6.32 0.64 -12.29
CA SER A 104 6.21 1.02 -10.87
C SER A 104 7.55 0.83 -10.17
N LEU A 105 8.19 -0.33 -10.37
CA LEU A 105 9.48 -0.66 -9.78
C LEU A 105 10.58 0.32 -10.21
N ALA A 106 10.62 0.71 -11.48
CA ALA A 106 11.58 1.68 -12.00
C ALA A 106 11.39 3.07 -11.37
N ILE A 107 10.14 3.51 -11.18
CA ILE A 107 9.84 4.78 -10.51
C ILE A 107 10.31 4.74 -9.06
N LEU A 108 10.07 3.65 -8.32
CA LEU A 108 10.53 3.52 -6.94
C LEU A 108 12.07 3.58 -6.83
N LYS A 109 12.78 2.92 -7.77
CA LYS A 109 14.25 3.00 -7.85
C LYS A 109 14.74 4.43 -8.10
N GLN A 110 14.11 5.14 -9.03
CA GLN A 110 14.44 6.53 -9.33
C GLN A 110 14.16 7.47 -8.16
N ALA A 111 13.08 7.20 -7.42
CA ALA A 111 12.67 7.94 -6.23
C ALA A 111 13.48 7.60 -4.97
N LYS A 112 14.46 6.69 -5.10
CA LYS A 112 15.34 6.24 -4.01
C LYS A 112 14.55 5.79 -2.78
N PHE A 113 13.55 4.94 -2.97
CA PHE A 113 13.00 4.18 -1.84
C PHE A 113 14.01 3.12 -1.40
N ASP A 114 14.15 2.92 -0.09
CA ASP A 114 15.05 1.94 0.49
C ASP A 114 14.43 0.54 0.42
N TYR A 115 13.10 0.46 0.61
CA TYR A 115 12.38 -0.79 0.55
C TYR A 115 10.93 -0.62 0.10
N ALA A 116 10.33 -1.70 -0.41
CA ALA A 116 8.91 -1.76 -0.65
C ALA A 116 8.32 -3.15 -0.42
N VAL A 117 7.10 -3.19 0.12
CA VAL A 117 6.43 -4.43 0.51
C VAL A 117 5.29 -4.80 -0.42
N THR A 118 5.18 -6.09 -0.73
CA THR A 118 4.18 -6.68 -1.62
C THR A 118 3.12 -7.45 -0.82
N THR A 119 2.22 -8.17 -1.49
CA THR A 119 1.36 -9.18 -0.83
C THR A 119 1.71 -10.60 -1.25
N LYS A 120 2.88 -10.79 -1.88
CA LYS A 120 3.42 -12.12 -2.16
C LYS A 120 3.72 -12.80 -0.83
N GLN A 121 3.08 -13.96 -0.61
CA GLN A 121 3.31 -14.76 0.58
C GLN A 121 4.72 -15.35 0.54
N GLY A 122 5.40 -15.29 1.68
CA GLY A 122 6.73 -15.86 1.84
C GLY A 122 7.59 -15.06 2.80
N ILE A 123 8.86 -15.43 2.85
CA ILE A 123 9.89 -14.78 3.64
C ILE A 123 10.76 -13.94 2.74
N SER A 124 11.22 -12.81 3.25
CA SER A 124 12.25 -12.02 2.58
C SER A 124 13.62 -12.39 3.14
N THR A 125 14.57 -12.66 2.26
CA THR A 125 15.97 -12.99 2.56
C THR A 125 16.87 -11.84 2.09
N PRO A 126 18.17 -11.82 2.43
CA PRO A 126 19.12 -10.84 1.89
C PRO A 126 19.24 -10.84 0.35
N HIS A 127 18.78 -11.90 -0.33
CA HIS A 127 18.75 -11.99 -1.79
C HIS A 127 17.41 -11.53 -2.40
N THR A 128 16.41 -11.23 -1.56
CA THR A 128 15.13 -10.71 -2.03
C THR A 128 15.32 -9.26 -2.50
N ASP A 129 14.72 -8.91 -3.63
CA ASP A 129 14.67 -7.52 -4.08
C ASP A 129 14.01 -6.66 -2.99
N PHE A 130 14.76 -5.72 -2.42
CA PHE A 130 14.30 -4.85 -1.33
C PHE A 130 13.08 -4.01 -1.73
N LEU A 131 12.86 -3.78 -3.02
CA LEU A 131 11.68 -3.10 -3.51
C LEU A 131 10.51 -4.04 -3.82
N GLN A 132 10.63 -5.32 -3.45
CA GLN A 132 9.59 -6.34 -3.63
C GLN A 132 9.57 -7.35 -2.46
N LEU A 133 9.71 -6.85 -1.23
CA LEU A 133 9.69 -7.69 -0.03
C LEU A 133 8.39 -8.49 0.08
N ASN A 134 8.53 -9.77 0.39
CA ASN A 134 7.42 -10.67 0.66
C ASN A 134 6.76 -10.31 2.00
N ARG A 135 5.45 -10.52 2.10
CA ARG A 135 4.71 -10.40 3.36
C ARG A 135 3.85 -11.62 3.59
N TYR A 136 3.79 -12.03 4.84
CA TYR A 136 2.88 -13.06 5.30
C TYR A 136 2.01 -12.49 6.41
N THR A 137 0.69 -12.72 6.34
CA THR A 137 -0.20 -12.28 7.42
C THR A 137 -0.86 -13.49 8.06
N PRO A 138 -0.34 -13.96 9.20
CA PRO A 138 -0.99 -14.99 10.00
C PRO A 138 -2.14 -14.36 10.78
N TRP A 139 -3.31 -14.21 10.16
CA TRP A 139 -4.52 -13.65 10.80
C TRP A 139 -5.12 -14.51 11.92
N ASN A 140 -4.38 -15.49 12.46
CA ASN A 140 -4.91 -16.39 13.47
C ASN A 140 -4.78 -15.77 14.86
N LYS A 141 -5.89 -15.70 15.60
CA LYS A 141 -5.93 -15.17 16.97
C LYS A 141 -5.40 -16.18 17.99
N ASP A 142 -5.39 -17.46 17.63
CA ASP A 142 -4.82 -18.53 18.45
C ASP A 142 -3.29 -18.55 18.30
N ILE A 143 -2.59 -18.39 19.43
CA ILE A 143 -1.13 -18.28 19.50
C ILE A 143 -0.45 -19.51 18.90
N LEU A 144 -0.92 -20.72 19.21
CA LEU A 144 -0.34 -21.96 18.68
C LEU A 144 -0.50 -21.99 17.17
N LYS A 145 -1.69 -21.70 16.66
CA LYS A 145 -1.93 -21.67 15.21
C LYS A 145 -1.17 -20.55 14.52
N PHE A 146 -0.94 -19.42 15.17
CA PHE A 146 -0.09 -18.34 14.67
C PHE A 146 1.37 -18.82 14.51
N HIS A 147 1.95 -19.42 15.56
CA HIS A 147 3.32 -19.91 15.51
C HIS A 147 3.49 -21.07 14.53
N THR A 148 2.58 -22.04 14.52
CA THR A 148 2.62 -23.15 13.55
C THR A 148 2.55 -22.63 12.12
N ARG A 149 1.73 -21.60 11.85
CA ARG A 149 1.66 -20.96 10.52
C ARG A 149 2.92 -20.21 10.15
N LEU A 150 3.58 -19.55 11.09
CA LEU A 150 4.89 -18.94 10.86
C LEU A 150 5.94 -20.01 10.50
N LEU A 151 5.99 -21.12 11.24
CA LEU A 151 6.89 -22.25 10.96
C LEU A 151 6.60 -22.92 9.62
N ILE A 152 5.34 -23.13 9.27
CA ILE A 152 4.98 -23.64 7.95
C ILE A 152 5.46 -22.66 6.88
N ASN A 153 5.22 -21.36 7.05
CA ASN A 153 5.66 -20.35 6.08
C ASN A 153 7.19 -20.29 5.95
N THR A 154 7.95 -20.63 7.00
CA THR A 154 9.41 -20.78 6.90
C THR A 154 9.78 -22.02 6.09
N VAL A 155 9.17 -23.16 6.38
CA VAL A 155 9.54 -24.42 5.69
C VAL A 155 9.06 -24.46 4.23
N THR A 156 7.87 -23.93 3.92
CA THR A 156 7.24 -24.10 2.60
C THR A 156 7.58 -23.01 1.60
N ASN A 157 8.06 -21.85 2.05
CA ASN A 157 8.38 -20.70 1.19
C ASN A 157 9.87 -20.32 1.22
N HIS A 158 10.74 -21.25 1.63
CA HIS A 158 12.17 -21.23 1.30
C HIS A 158 12.38 -21.88 -0.08
N GLY A 159 12.37 -21.05 -1.12
CA GLY A 159 12.65 -21.42 -2.50
C GLY A 159 12.97 -20.19 -3.32
#